data_AF-X0UD00-F1
#
_entry.id   AF-X0UD00-F1
#
_cell.length_a   1.000
_cell.length_b   1.000
_cell.length_c   1.000
_cell.angle_alpha   90.00
_cell.angle_beta   90.00
_cell.angle_gamma   90.00
#
_symmetry.space_group_name_H-M   'P 1'
#
loop_
_entity.id
_entity.type
_entity.pdbx_description
1 polymer ?
#
loop_
_entity_poly.entity_id
_entity_poly.type
_entity_poly.pdbx_seq_one_letter_code
_entity_poly.pdbx_strand_id
1 'polypeptide(L)'
;HNKIDVMIEGKHFTSYLYGCENYRLVKGADEHDKGFLAKPVLFPVHTPSGIAVNRGYPLLEVEGEEKDHPHQVGIFFACDNVNDNGFWNNATSSPQIRHAKVTKMKGGTGKGKLSTAMHWVSTSGQTLLEENRDMVFIAGEDEYVIDLSINLTALDTKVVFKDTKEGMFAIRVADWLREDEGSGKYLSSNGDESPVNKNIWGKRAQWVRLQGEKDGKTIGTAIFNHPTS
;
A
#
# COMPACT_ATOMS: atom_id res chain seq x y z
N HIS A 1 13.78 10.97 0.30
CA HIS A 1 12.97 10.22 -0.66
C HIS A 1 12.40 11.16 -1.69
N ASN A 2 12.21 10.71 -2.93
CA ASN A 2 11.37 11.46 -3.84
C ASN A 2 9.91 11.27 -3.40
N LYS A 3 9.19 12.38 -3.32
CA LYS A 3 7.87 12.43 -2.70
C LYS A 3 6.95 13.32 -3.53
N ILE A 4 5.70 12.91 -3.70
CA ILE A 4 4.62 13.75 -4.21
C ILE A 4 3.54 13.78 -3.14
N ASP A 5 3.33 14.96 -2.56
CA ASP A 5 2.30 15.19 -1.56
C ASP A 5 0.91 15.26 -2.19
N VAL A 6 -0.05 14.62 -1.54
CA VAL A 6 -1.48 14.73 -1.84
C VAL A 6 -2.13 15.48 -0.68
N MET A 7 -2.61 16.68 -1.00
CA MET A 7 -3.24 17.58 -0.05
C MET A 7 -4.74 17.65 -0.33
N ILE A 8 -5.56 17.64 0.71
CA ILE A 8 -7.00 17.88 0.63
C ILE A 8 -7.31 19.06 1.57
N GLU A 9 -7.84 20.14 1.02
CA GLU A 9 -8.15 21.37 1.78
C GLU A 9 -6.96 21.91 2.61
N GLY A 10 -5.76 21.82 2.06
CA GLY A 10 -4.52 22.24 2.74
C GLY A 10 -4.02 21.28 3.83
N LYS A 11 -4.75 20.20 4.14
CA LYS A 11 -4.32 19.13 5.04
C LYS A 11 -3.62 18.02 4.26
N HIS A 12 -2.58 17.44 4.84
CA HIS A 12 -1.87 16.32 4.22
C HIS A 12 -2.71 15.03 4.33
N PHE A 13 -3.19 14.53 3.19
CA PHE A 13 -3.88 13.25 3.13
C PHE A 13 -2.86 12.11 3.09
N THR A 14 -2.03 12.08 2.05
CA THR A 14 -0.99 11.08 1.89
C THR A 14 0.14 11.56 1.00
N SER A 15 1.22 10.79 0.92
CA SER A 15 2.31 11.03 0.00
C SER A 15 2.59 9.79 -0.85
N TYR A 16 2.78 9.97 -2.15
CA TYR A 16 3.39 8.96 -3.00
C TYR A 16 4.90 9.01 -2.81
N LEU A 17 5.44 7.99 -2.14
CA LEU A 17 6.86 7.82 -1.89
C LEU A 17 7.47 6.90 -2.95
N TYR A 18 8.56 7.35 -3.53
CA TYR A 18 9.28 6.61 -4.57
C TYR A 18 10.79 6.92 -4.54
N GLY A 19 11.54 6.24 -5.40
CA GLY A 19 13.00 6.31 -5.43
C GLY A 19 13.60 5.27 -4.49
N CYS A 20 13.72 4.04 -5.01
CA CYS A 20 14.19 2.82 -4.33
C CYS A 20 15.66 2.87 -3.86
N GLU A 21 16.30 4.04 -3.87
CA GLU A 21 17.76 4.16 -3.76
C GLU A 21 18.26 4.61 -2.39
N ASN A 22 17.38 5.03 -1.46
CA ASN A 22 17.83 5.52 -0.15
C ASN A 22 16.77 5.35 0.93
N TYR A 23 16.70 4.19 1.59
CA TYR A 23 16.02 4.09 2.88
C TYR A 23 17.05 3.93 4.00
N ARG A 24 16.67 4.40 5.20
CA ARG A 24 17.53 4.45 6.38
C ARG A 24 18.08 3.06 6.70
N LEU A 25 19.37 2.99 7.03
CA LEU A 25 19.88 1.95 7.91
C LEU A 25 19.19 2.15 9.26
N VAL A 26 18.22 1.31 9.61
CA VAL A 26 17.68 1.29 10.97
C VAL A 26 18.82 0.85 11.88
N LYS A 27 19.19 1.66 12.87
CA LYS A 27 20.19 1.25 13.87
C LYS A 27 19.66 0.03 14.62
N GLY A 28 20.34 -1.10 14.50
CA GLY A 28 19.90 -2.38 15.08
C GLY A 28 19.13 -3.30 14.14
N ALA A 29 19.04 -2.95 12.85
CA ALA A 29 18.60 -3.86 11.80
C ALA A 29 19.50 -5.12 11.78
N ASP A 30 18.86 -6.30 11.71
CA ASP A 30 19.56 -7.53 11.38
C ASP A 30 20.09 -7.49 9.94
N GLU A 31 20.90 -8.47 9.55
CA GLU A 31 21.44 -8.55 8.19
C GLU A 31 20.40 -8.79 7.09
N HIS A 32 19.13 -9.00 7.45
CA HIS A 32 17.98 -9.16 6.56
C HIS A 32 17.16 -7.87 6.42
N ASP A 33 17.30 -6.90 7.32
CA ASP A 33 16.58 -5.62 7.30
C ASP A 33 17.42 -4.48 6.68
N LYS A 34 17.92 -4.74 5.46
CA LYS A 34 18.68 -3.77 4.68
C LYS A 34 17.73 -2.91 3.85
N GLY A 35 17.12 -1.96 4.55
CA GLY A 35 16.00 -1.22 4.05
C GLY A 35 16.32 -0.31 2.85
N PHE A 36 15.47 -0.48 1.83
CA PHE A 36 15.20 0.36 0.66
C PHE A 36 13.72 0.14 0.33
N LEU A 37 12.96 1.20 0.03
CA LEU A 37 11.60 1.02 -0.51
C LEU A 37 11.72 0.42 -1.92
N ALA A 38 11.64 -0.90 -2.02
CA ALA A 38 11.78 -1.63 -3.29
C ALA A 38 10.59 -1.44 -4.24
N LYS A 39 9.58 -0.68 -3.79
CA LYS A 39 8.32 -0.41 -4.47
C LYS A 39 7.76 0.95 -4.02
N PRO A 40 7.01 1.66 -4.88
CA PRO A 40 6.34 2.88 -4.47
C PRO A 40 5.20 2.59 -3.51
N VAL A 41 5.01 3.46 -2.53
CA VAL A 41 3.98 3.32 -1.48
C VAL A 41 3.24 4.64 -1.30
N LEU A 42 2.00 4.57 -0.79
CA LEU A 42 1.30 5.72 -0.23
C LEU A 42 1.48 5.72 1.28
N PHE A 43 2.17 6.72 1.82
CA PHE A 43 2.44 6.82 3.25
C PHE A 43 2.82 8.26 3.68
N PRO A 44 2.44 8.70 4.88
CA PRO A 44 1.39 8.12 5.73
C PRO A 44 0.01 8.37 5.10
N VAL A 45 -1.01 7.58 5.44
CA VAL A 45 -2.40 7.88 5.07
C VAL A 45 -3.13 8.38 6.31
N HIS A 46 -3.76 9.55 6.18
CA HIS A 46 -4.56 10.16 7.25
C HIS A 46 -6.04 10.15 6.90
N THR A 47 -6.87 10.08 7.94
CA THR A 47 -8.30 10.35 7.86
C THR A 47 -8.56 11.87 7.70
N PRO A 48 -9.79 12.29 7.37
CA PRO A 48 -10.18 13.71 7.41
C PRO A 48 -10.00 14.36 8.80
N SER A 49 -10.10 13.55 9.85
CA SER A 49 -9.84 13.96 11.23
C SER A 49 -8.36 14.03 11.61
N GLY A 50 -7.44 13.69 10.70
CA GLY A 50 -5.99 13.73 10.91
C GLY A 50 -5.40 12.51 11.62
N ILE A 51 -6.18 11.45 11.84
CA ILE A 51 -5.71 10.21 12.47
C ILE A 51 -4.93 9.40 11.43
N ALA A 52 -3.72 8.96 11.78
CA ALA A 52 -2.93 8.06 10.94
C ALA A 52 -3.55 6.66 10.91
N VAL A 53 -3.80 6.16 9.70
CA VAL A 53 -4.36 4.83 9.45
C VAL A 53 -3.27 3.77 9.37
N ASN A 54 -2.08 4.14 8.90
CA ASN A 54 -0.97 3.22 8.76
C ASN A 54 -0.05 3.22 9.98
N ARG A 55 0.60 2.07 10.17
CA ARG A 55 1.74 1.95 11.09
C ARG A 55 2.88 2.86 10.63
N GLY A 56 3.51 3.57 11.57
CA GLY A 56 4.66 4.44 11.32
C GLY A 56 5.91 3.68 10.90
N TYR A 57 6.18 2.54 11.53
CA TYR A 57 7.32 1.69 11.26
C TYR A 57 7.31 1.18 9.80
N PRO A 58 8.46 1.17 9.11
CA PRO A 58 9.77 1.58 9.63
C PRO A 58 10.09 3.06 9.35
N LEU A 59 9.23 3.78 8.63
CA LEU A 59 9.48 5.16 8.17
C LEU A 59 9.48 6.21 9.30
N LEU A 60 8.74 5.96 10.37
CA LEU A 60 8.61 6.81 11.55
C LEU A 60 8.84 5.98 12.82
N GLU A 61 9.43 6.62 13.84
CA GLU A 61 9.50 6.05 15.18
C GLU A 61 8.27 6.50 15.96
N VAL A 62 7.42 5.54 16.33
CA VAL A 62 6.23 5.75 17.17
C VAL A 62 6.41 4.94 18.45
N GLU A 63 6.22 5.57 19.60
CA GLU A 63 6.38 4.91 20.90
C GLU A 63 5.36 3.78 21.06
N GLY A 64 5.83 2.61 21.51
CA GLY A 64 4.99 1.42 21.71
C GLY A 64 4.59 0.68 20.44
N GLU A 65 4.94 1.18 19.26
CA GLU A 65 4.60 0.55 17.98
C GLU A 65 5.50 -0.66 17.69
N GLU A 66 4.90 -1.72 17.13
CA GLU A 66 5.60 -2.92 16.73
C GLU A 66 6.58 -2.68 15.57
N LYS A 67 7.74 -3.33 15.66
CA LYS A 67 8.87 -3.20 14.72
C LYS A 67 9.09 -4.46 13.88
N ASP A 68 8.01 -5.15 13.53
CA ASP A 68 8.02 -6.31 12.64
C ASP A 68 7.64 -5.92 11.20
N HIS A 69 7.87 -6.85 10.25
CA HIS A 69 7.51 -6.70 8.84
C HIS A 69 7.84 -5.34 8.20
N PRO A 70 9.11 -4.87 8.25
CA PRO A 70 9.54 -3.56 7.71
C PRO A 70 9.30 -3.38 6.21
N HIS A 71 8.97 -4.47 5.50
CA HIS A 71 8.60 -4.45 4.09
C HIS A 71 7.13 -4.09 3.81
N GLN A 72 6.25 -4.15 4.81
CA GLN A 72 4.85 -3.77 4.68
C GLN A 72 4.67 -2.30 5.07
N VAL A 73 4.68 -1.40 4.10
CA VAL A 73 4.65 0.05 4.35
C VAL A 73 3.46 0.71 3.66
N GLY A 74 2.62 1.38 4.45
CA GLY A 74 1.52 2.19 3.93
C GLY A 74 0.55 1.38 3.05
N ILE A 75 0.16 1.96 1.92
CA ILE A 75 -0.58 1.27 0.86
C ILE A 75 0.37 0.95 -0.29
N PHE A 76 0.39 -0.31 -0.75
CA PHE A 76 1.27 -0.73 -1.83
C PHE A 76 0.67 -1.84 -2.70
N PHE A 77 1.24 -2.00 -3.89
CA PHE A 77 0.91 -3.06 -4.84
C PHE A 77 2.18 -3.82 -5.20
N ALA A 78 2.21 -5.13 -4.92
CA ALA A 78 3.33 -6.03 -5.16
C ALA A 78 2.88 -7.50 -5.06
N CYS A 79 3.72 -8.43 -5.51
CA CYS A 79 3.47 -9.86 -5.37
C CYS A 79 4.78 -10.59 -5.01
N ASP A 80 4.67 -11.65 -4.21
CA ASP A 80 5.82 -12.40 -3.70
C ASP A 80 6.45 -13.34 -4.74
N ASN A 81 5.75 -13.71 -5.81
CA ASN A 81 6.37 -14.51 -6.86
C ASN A 81 5.85 -14.18 -8.26
N VAL A 82 6.69 -13.49 -9.01
CA VAL A 82 6.51 -13.20 -10.44
C VAL A 82 7.72 -13.72 -11.20
N ASN A 83 7.53 -14.79 -11.99
CA ASN A 83 8.64 -15.51 -12.64
C ASN A 83 9.81 -15.80 -11.67
N ASP A 84 9.52 -16.30 -10.46
CA ASP A 84 10.52 -16.60 -9.42
C ASP A 84 11.26 -15.38 -8.84
N ASN A 85 10.73 -14.17 -9.05
CA ASN A 85 11.19 -12.94 -8.41
C ASN A 85 10.18 -12.44 -7.38
N GLY A 86 10.65 -12.12 -6.17
CA GLY A 86 9.80 -11.63 -5.08
C GLY A 86 9.83 -10.11 -4.93
N PHE A 87 8.72 -9.46 -5.29
CA PHE A 87 8.56 -8.00 -5.22
C PHE A 87 7.89 -7.54 -3.91
N TRP A 88 7.42 -8.48 -3.09
CA TRP A 88 6.73 -8.22 -1.83
C TRP A 88 7.65 -7.69 -0.72
N ASN A 89 8.87 -8.22 -0.63
CA ASN A 89 9.85 -7.79 0.35
C ASN A 89 10.53 -6.48 -0.06
N ASN A 90 11.21 -5.83 0.88
CA ASN A 90 12.16 -4.77 0.58
C ASN A 90 13.52 -5.42 0.26
N ALA A 91 14.31 -4.76 -0.59
CA ALA A 91 15.58 -5.28 -1.05
C ALA A 91 16.54 -4.13 -1.40
N THR A 92 17.82 -4.33 -1.10
CA THR A 92 18.89 -3.36 -1.42
C THR A 92 19.20 -3.25 -2.89
N SER A 93 18.83 -4.27 -3.66
CA SER A 93 18.97 -4.37 -5.10
C SER A 93 17.69 -4.95 -5.69
N SER A 94 17.69 -5.16 -7.01
CA SER A 94 16.63 -5.94 -7.66
C SER A 94 16.40 -7.30 -6.98
N PRO A 95 15.16 -7.81 -6.95
CA PRO A 95 14.02 -7.33 -7.73
C PRO A 95 13.33 -6.10 -7.12
N GLN A 96 12.84 -5.20 -7.98
CA GLN A 96 12.22 -3.94 -7.56
C GLN A 96 11.10 -3.51 -8.52
N ILE A 97 10.04 -2.90 -7.97
CA ILE A 97 9.06 -2.13 -8.75
C ILE A 97 9.60 -0.70 -8.80
N ARG A 98 10.31 -0.36 -9.88
CA ARG A 98 11.01 0.93 -9.99
C ARG A 98 10.08 1.97 -10.59
N HIS A 99 9.90 3.09 -9.89
CA HIS A 99 9.27 4.27 -10.47
C HIS A 99 10.06 4.74 -11.69
N ALA A 100 9.42 4.77 -12.86
CA ALA A 100 10.03 5.26 -14.09
C ALA A 100 9.73 6.74 -14.28
N LYS A 101 8.46 7.15 -14.22
CA LYS A 101 8.04 8.55 -14.38
C LYS A 101 6.63 8.81 -13.88
N VAL A 102 6.36 10.09 -13.60
CA VAL A 102 5.00 10.63 -13.55
C VAL A 102 4.54 10.90 -14.98
N THR A 103 3.38 10.35 -15.37
CA THR A 103 2.79 10.54 -16.70
C THR A 103 1.70 11.61 -16.70
N LYS A 104 1.04 11.82 -15.56
CA LYS A 104 0.05 12.89 -15.38
C LYS A 104 -0.03 13.28 -13.91
N MET A 105 -0.12 14.58 -13.64
CA MET A 105 -0.37 15.10 -12.31
C MET A 105 -1.28 16.32 -12.43
N LYS A 106 -2.46 16.26 -11.80
CA LYS A 106 -3.45 17.34 -11.85
C LYS A 106 -4.24 17.41 -10.56
N GLY A 107 -4.17 18.55 -9.87
CA GLY A 107 -5.08 18.89 -8.78
C GLY A 107 -6.42 19.44 -9.30
N GLY A 108 -7.39 19.55 -8.41
CA GLY A 108 -8.72 20.08 -8.71
C GLY A 108 -9.58 20.21 -7.46
N THR A 109 -10.78 20.77 -7.63
CA THR A 109 -11.76 20.89 -6.55
C THR A 109 -12.36 19.52 -6.24
N GLY A 110 -12.18 19.05 -5.00
CA GLY A 110 -12.69 17.77 -4.52
C GLY A 110 -12.04 16.52 -5.11
N LYS A 111 -11.25 16.63 -6.19
CA LYS A 111 -10.56 15.50 -6.83
C LYS A 111 -9.18 15.90 -7.36
N GLY A 112 -8.20 15.02 -7.19
CA GLY A 112 -6.87 15.11 -7.79
C GLY A 112 -6.47 13.79 -8.45
N LYS A 113 -5.59 13.83 -9.46
CA LYS A 113 -5.10 12.63 -10.16
C LYS A 113 -3.57 12.63 -10.22
N LEU A 114 -2.99 11.48 -9.90
CA LEU A 114 -1.60 11.13 -10.14
C LEU A 114 -1.54 9.86 -10.99
N SER A 115 -0.88 9.93 -12.13
CA SER A 115 -0.61 8.79 -13.00
C SER A 115 0.89 8.56 -13.09
N THR A 116 1.31 7.30 -12.93
CA THR A 116 2.72 6.90 -12.91
C THR A 116 2.96 5.68 -13.78
N ALA A 117 4.14 5.60 -14.37
CA ALA A 117 4.66 4.38 -15.00
C ALA A 117 5.79 3.80 -14.15
N MET A 118 5.81 2.48 -14.01
CA MET A 118 6.83 1.73 -13.26
C MET A 118 7.30 0.52 -14.05
N HIS A 119 8.52 0.09 -13.77
CA HIS A 119 9.11 -1.12 -14.34
C HIS A 119 9.31 -2.16 -13.25
N TRP A 120 8.84 -3.37 -13.48
CA TRP A 120 9.11 -4.50 -12.58
C TRP A 120 10.40 -5.16 -13.03
N VAL A 121 11.48 -4.88 -12.30
CA VAL A 121 12.84 -5.30 -12.64
C VAL A 121 13.19 -6.56 -11.84
N SER A 122 13.56 -7.64 -12.53
CA SER A 122 13.97 -8.92 -11.93
C SER A 122 15.33 -8.83 -11.22
N THR A 123 15.67 -9.85 -10.46
CA THR A 123 17.00 -10.06 -9.85
C THR A 123 18.15 -9.95 -10.86
N SER A 124 17.94 -10.34 -12.12
CA SER A 124 18.94 -10.24 -13.20
C SER A 124 19.05 -8.82 -13.80
N GLY A 125 18.21 -7.88 -13.37
CA GLY A 125 18.15 -6.53 -13.92
C GLY A 125 17.26 -6.39 -15.17
N GLN A 126 16.64 -7.47 -15.64
CA GLN A 126 15.70 -7.44 -16.76
C GLN A 126 14.37 -6.80 -16.33
N THR A 127 13.80 -5.93 -17.17
CA THR A 127 12.42 -5.47 -16.95
C THR A 127 11.44 -6.53 -17.48
N LEU A 128 10.62 -7.08 -16.60
CA LEU A 128 9.65 -8.13 -16.92
C LEU A 128 8.36 -7.56 -17.50
N LEU A 129 7.85 -6.47 -16.90
CA LEU A 129 6.63 -5.78 -17.30
C LEU A 129 6.70 -4.28 -16.99
N GLU A 130 5.86 -3.52 -17.70
CA GLU A 130 5.51 -2.14 -17.36
C GLU A 130 4.19 -2.12 -16.59
N GLU A 131 4.14 -1.36 -15.50
CA GLU A 131 2.93 -1.02 -14.77
C GLU A 131 2.56 0.44 -15.03
N ASN A 132 1.35 0.68 -15.55
CA ASN A 132 0.75 2.00 -15.59
C ASN A 132 -0.32 2.09 -14.51
N ARG A 133 -0.11 2.99 -13.54
CA ARG A 133 -1.00 3.19 -12.39
C ARG A 133 -1.64 4.57 -12.43
N ASP A 134 -2.96 4.58 -12.38
CA ASP A 134 -3.77 5.77 -12.15
C ASP A 134 -4.27 5.77 -10.70
N MET A 135 -4.06 6.89 -10.02
CA MET A 135 -4.56 7.17 -8.66
C MET A 135 -5.40 8.43 -8.71
N VAL A 136 -6.69 8.31 -8.41
CA VAL A 136 -7.61 9.44 -8.25
C VAL A 136 -7.95 9.58 -6.78
N PHE A 137 -7.54 10.71 -6.20
CA PHE A 137 -7.79 11.06 -4.82
C PHE A 137 -9.06 11.91 -4.76
N ILE A 138 -10.03 11.51 -3.95
CA ILE A 138 -11.34 12.16 -3.86
C ILE A 138 -11.59 12.55 -2.42
N ALA A 139 -11.98 13.81 -2.21
CA ALA A 139 -12.46 14.32 -0.94
C ALA A 139 -13.98 14.11 -0.84
N GLY A 140 -14.41 13.32 0.13
CA GLY A 140 -15.81 13.24 0.58
C GLY A 140 -16.07 14.17 1.76
N GLU A 141 -17.27 14.08 2.34
CA GLU A 141 -17.66 14.87 3.51
C GLU A 141 -16.88 14.43 4.76
N ASP A 142 -16.90 13.12 5.06
CA ASP A 142 -16.22 12.52 6.21
C ASP A 142 -15.30 11.35 5.81
N GLU A 143 -14.96 11.25 4.53
CA GLU A 143 -14.10 10.20 3.99
C GLU A 143 -13.15 10.71 2.91
N TYR A 144 -12.06 9.98 2.71
CA TYR A 144 -11.17 10.14 1.56
C TYR A 144 -11.12 8.84 0.78
N VAL A 145 -11.18 8.93 -0.54
CA VAL A 145 -11.14 7.78 -1.44
C VAL A 145 -9.89 7.86 -2.31
N ILE A 146 -9.28 6.70 -2.53
CA ILE A 146 -8.21 6.51 -3.51
C ILE A 146 -8.73 5.49 -4.52
N ASP A 147 -9.18 5.98 -5.67
CA ASP A 147 -9.56 5.13 -6.80
C ASP A 147 -8.30 4.77 -7.59
N LEU A 148 -8.00 3.47 -7.65
CA LEU A 148 -6.76 2.89 -8.13
C LEU A 148 -7.03 1.99 -9.33
N SER A 149 -6.43 2.34 -10.47
CA SER A 149 -6.45 1.50 -11.68
C SER A 149 -5.02 1.13 -12.06
N ILE A 150 -4.76 -0.18 -12.19
CA ILE A 150 -3.42 -0.72 -12.44
C ILE A 150 -3.47 -1.56 -13.72
N ASN A 151 -2.70 -1.16 -14.72
CA ASN A 151 -2.53 -1.89 -15.97
C ASN A 151 -1.12 -2.49 -16.03
N LEU A 152 -1.03 -3.81 -16.13
CA LEU A 152 0.23 -4.55 -16.21
C LEU A 152 0.41 -5.04 -17.65
N THR A 153 1.50 -4.62 -18.29
CA THR A 153 1.83 -5.00 -19.68
C THR A 153 3.15 -5.76 -19.69
N ALA A 154 3.08 -7.06 -19.98
CA ALA A 154 4.29 -7.85 -20.22
C ALA A 154 5.06 -7.27 -21.42
N LEU A 155 6.39 -7.27 -21.30
CA LEU A 155 7.27 -6.86 -22.40
C LEU A 155 7.61 -8.08 -23.25
N ASP A 156 8.88 -8.49 -23.26
CA ASP A 156 9.39 -9.51 -24.18
C ASP A 156 9.28 -10.95 -23.63
N THR A 157 8.73 -11.13 -22.44
CA THR A 157 8.61 -12.44 -21.79
C THR A 157 7.20 -12.67 -21.28
N LYS A 158 6.78 -13.94 -21.28
CA LYS A 158 5.62 -14.35 -20.50
C LYS A 158 5.87 -14.02 -19.02
N VAL A 159 4.91 -13.33 -18.40
CA VAL A 159 4.92 -13.02 -16.97
C VAL A 159 3.86 -13.87 -16.28
N VAL A 160 4.27 -14.62 -15.27
CA VAL A 160 3.40 -15.48 -14.46
C VAL A 160 3.45 -15.02 -13.02
N PHE A 161 2.31 -14.59 -12.51
CA PHE A 161 2.06 -14.39 -11.08
C PHE A 161 1.66 -15.75 -10.49
N LYS A 162 2.44 -16.26 -9.54
CA LYS A 162 2.13 -17.52 -8.88
C LYS A 162 1.12 -17.30 -7.75
N ASP A 163 0.35 -18.35 -7.45
CA ASP A 163 -0.52 -18.37 -6.27
C ASP A 163 0.35 -18.37 -5.01
N THR A 164 0.23 -17.29 -4.23
CA THR A 164 1.02 -17.05 -3.02
C THR A 164 0.12 -16.38 -1.98
N LYS A 165 0.51 -16.48 -0.71
CA LYS A 165 -0.22 -15.79 0.37
C LYS A 165 -0.05 -14.26 0.33
N GLU A 166 1.00 -13.78 -0.32
CA GLU A 166 1.46 -12.39 -0.26
C GLU A 166 1.28 -11.71 -1.64
N GLY A 167 0.21 -10.93 -1.75
CA GLY A 167 -0.15 -10.19 -2.97
C GLY A 167 -1.66 -9.95 -3.08
N MET A 168 -2.16 -9.08 -3.96
CA MET A 168 -1.40 -8.11 -4.77
C MET A 168 -1.43 -6.68 -4.21
N PHE A 169 -2.53 -6.30 -3.54
CA PHE A 169 -2.76 -4.97 -3.02
C PHE A 169 -2.90 -5.04 -1.50
N ALA A 170 -2.19 -4.17 -0.79
CA ALA A 170 -2.08 -4.26 0.66
C ALA A 170 -2.10 -2.89 1.34
N ILE A 171 -2.61 -2.88 2.57
CA ILE A 171 -2.60 -1.74 3.48
C ILE A 171 -2.01 -2.23 4.80
N ARG A 172 -0.83 -1.72 5.19
CA ARG A 172 -0.32 -1.93 6.55
C ARG A 172 -1.01 -0.94 7.48
N VAL A 173 -1.93 -1.43 8.31
CA VAL A 173 -2.65 -0.60 9.27
C VAL A 173 -1.86 -0.40 10.57
N ALA A 174 -2.18 0.66 11.31
CA ALA A 174 -1.60 0.95 12.62
C ALA A 174 -2.04 -0.07 13.69
N ASP A 175 -1.28 -0.17 14.77
CA ASP A 175 -1.47 -1.17 15.85
C ASP A 175 -2.80 -1.03 16.59
N TRP A 176 -3.37 0.17 16.62
CA TRP A 176 -4.68 0.39 17.22
C TRP A 176 -5.82 -0.14 16.33
N LEU A 177 -5.60 -0.30 15.02
CA LEU A 177 -6.62 -0.68 14.02
C LEU A 177 -6.54 -2.16 13.65
N ARG A 178 -5.47 -2.89 13.99
CA ARG A 178 -5.42 -4.36 13.80
C ARG A 178 -6.54 -5.07 14.58
N GLU A 179 -6.92 -6.24 14.09
CA GLU A 179 -7.93 -7.09 14.73
C GLU A 179 -7.43 -7.66 16.06
N ASP A 180 -6.20 -8.19 16.05
CA ASP A 180 -5.57 -8.73 17.24
C ASP A 180 -4.91 -7.62 18.04
N GLU A 181 -5.08 -7.61 19.35
CA GLU A 181 -4.56 -6.60 20.28
C GLU A 181 -4.90 -5.11 19.98
N GLY A 182 -5.68 -4.85 18.92
CA GLY A 182 -6.23 -3.56 18.55
C GLY A 182 -7.75 -3.52 18.69
N SER A 183 -8.35 -2.48 18.14
CA SER A 183 -9.80 -2.26 18.14
C SER A 183 -10.48 -2.72 16.84
N GLY A 184 -9.69 -3.18 15.87
CA GLY A 184 -10.15 -3.52 14.53
C GLY A 184 -11.19 -4.65 14.50
N LYS A 185 -12.23 -4.45 13.71
CA LYS A 185 -13.22 -5.46 13.35
C LYS A 185 -13.43 -5.46 11.85
N TYR A 186 -13.35 -6.66 11.27
CA TYR A 186 -13.61 -6.86 9.86
C TYR A 186 -15.09 -7.13 9.61
N LEU A 187 -15.58 -6.64 8.48
CA LEU A 187 -16.88 -6.97 7.89
C LEU A 187 -16.71 -7.09 6.38
N SER A 188 -17.27 -8.15 5.79
CA SER A 188 -17.30 -8.34 4.33
C SER A 188 -18.67 -8.03 3.74
N SER A 189 -18.72 -7.82 2.43
CA SER A 189 -19.97 -7.68 1.68
C SER A 189 -20.93 -8.88 1.78
N ASN A 190 -20.44 -10.04 2.21
CA ASN A 190 -21.25 -11.25 2.38
C ASN A 190 -21.86 -11.35 3.78
N GLY A 191 -21.56 -10.41 4.68
CA GLY A 191 -21.93 -10.48 6.09
C GLY A 191 -20.98 -11.32 6.94
N ASP A 192 -19.82 -11.72 6.43
CA ASP A 192 -18.79 -12.37 7.25
C ASP A 192 -18.11 -11.32 8.15
N GLU A 193 -17.96 -11.64 9.44
CA GLU A 193 -17.34 -10.77 10.45
C GLU A 193 -16.10 -11.43 11.07
N SER A 194 -15.28 -10.65 11.78
CA SER A 194 -14.16 -11.14 12.60
C SER A 194 -14.49 -12.42 13.41
N PRO A 195 -13.53 -13.34 13.62
CA PRO A 195 -12.10 -13.20 13.32
C PRO A 195 -11.77 -13.47 11.85
N VAL A 196 -10.85 -12.67 11.28
CA VAL A 196 -10.53 -12.66 9.85
C VAL A 196 -10.09 -14.03 9.36
N ASN A 197 -9.29 -14.75 10.15
CA ASN A 197 -8.70 -16.04 9.80
C ASN A 197 -9.71 -17.20 9.67
N LYS A 198 -10.88 -17.10 10.30
CA LYS A 198 -11.92 -18.15 10.24
C LYS A 198 -13.01 -17.80 9.24
N ASN A 199 -13.41 -16.54 9.22
CA ASN A 199 -14.66 -16.14 8.59
C ASN A 199 -14.47 -15.40 7.27
N ILE A 200 -13.32 -14.76 7.03
CA ILE A 200 -13.15 -13.84 5.90
C ILE A 200 -12.02 -14.28 4.96
N TRP A 201 -10.91 -14.77 5.51
CA TRP A 201 -9.72 -15.15 4.76
C TRP A 201 -10.03 -16.17 3.65
N GLY A 202 -9.53 -15.92 2.44
CA GLY A 202 -9.68 -16.81 1.29
C GLY A 202 -11.07 -16.82 0.65
N LYS A 203 -12.03 -16.02 1.14
CA LYS A 203 -13.36 -15.89 0.55
C LYS A 203 -13.42 -14.68 -0.39
N ARG A 204 -14.17 -14.84 -1.50
CA ARG A 204 -14.47 -13.72 -2.41
C ARG A 204 -15.52 -12.81 -1.79
N ALA A 205 -15.26 -11.50 -1.80
CA ALA A 205 -16.20 -10.46 -1.39
C ALA A 205 -16.06 -9.25 -2.34
N GLN A 206 -17.14 -8.49 -2.50
CA GLN A 206 -17.14 -7.25 -3.30
C GLN A 206 -16.39 -6.13 -2.57
N TRP A 207 -16.46 -6.15 -1.24
CA TRP A 207 -15.68 -5.27 -0.38
C TRP A 207 -15.38 -5.94 0.96
N VAL A 208 -14.32 -5.48 1.59
CA VAL A 208 -13.97 -5.79 2.99
C VAL A 208 -13.63 -4.49 3.69
N ARG A 209 -14.24 -4.26 4.85
CA ARG A 209 -13.97 -3.13 5.74
C ARG A 209 -13.23 -3.62 6.97
N LEU A 210 -12.22 -2.87 7.41
CA LEU A 210 -11.64 -2.93 8.74
C LEU A 210 -11.96 -1.62 9.46
N GLN A 211 -12.61 -1.69 10.61
CA GLN A 211 -13.04 -0.52 11.39
C GLN A 211 -12.66 -0.69 12.86
N GLY A 212 -12.22 0.38 13.51
CA GLY A 212 -11.88 0.42 14.92
C GLY A 212 -12.17 1.78 15.56
N GLU A 213 -11.74 1.94 16.80
CA GLU A 213 -11.97 3.13 17.62
C GLU A 213 -10.63 3.77 18.00
N LYS A 214 -10.51 5.08 17.79
CA LYS A 214 -9.36 5.87 18.27
C LYS A 214 -9.79 7.30 18.59
N ASP A 215 -9.33 7.78 19.74
CA ASP A 215 -9.59 9.15 20.22
C ASP A 215 -11.10 9.50 20.23
N GLY A 216 -11.94 8.52 20.60
CA GLY A 216 -13.40 8.65 20.64
C GLY A 216 -14.09 8.70 19.27
N LYS A 217 -13.37 8.29 18.20
CA LYS A 217 -13.88 8.25 16.83
C LYS A 217 -13.82 6.86 16.25
N THR A 218 -14.89 6.49 15.56
CA THR A 218 -14.93 5.33 14.69
C THR A 218 -14.21 5.63 13.38
N ILE A 219 -13.12 4.90 13.10
CA ILE A 219 -12.28 5.07 11.92
C ILE A 219 -12.13 3.72 11.23
N GLY A 220 -12.08 3.70 9.89
CA GLY A 220 -11.82 2.47 9.17
C GLY A 220 -11.28 2.68 7.76
N THR A 221 -10.92 1.57 7.14
CA THR A 221 -10.60 1.45 5.72
C THR A 221 -11.51 0.42 5.11
N ALA A 222 -11.94 0.65 3.88
CA ALA A 222 -12.61 -0.36 3.08
C ALA A 222 -11.95 -0.48 1.71
N ILE A 223 -11.74 -1.71 1.26
CA ILE A 223 -11.26 -2.01 -0.08
C ILE A 223 -12.47 -2.52 -0.86
N PHE A 224 -12.73 -1.88 -2.01
CA PHE A 224 -13.79 -2.26 -2.93
C PHE A 224 -13.16 -2.78 -4.22
N ASN A 225 -13.67 -3.89 -4.73
CA ASN A 225 -13.37 -4.28 -6.10
C ASN A 225 -14.12 -3.37 -7.06
N HIS A 226 -13.53 -3.13 -8.23
CA HIS A 226 -14.25 -2.44 -9.29
C HIS A 226 -15.50 -3.29 -9.66
N PRO A 227 -16.70 -2.70 -9.84
CA PRO A 227 -17.94 -3.47 -10.05
C PRO A 227 -17.96 -4.39 -11.29
N THR A 228 -17.00 -4.21 -12.20
CA THR A 228 -16.87 -5.00 -13.43
C THR A 228 -15.69 -5.99 -13.39
N SER A 229 -14.96 -6.06 -12.27
CA SER A 229 -13.87 -7.03 -12.06
C SER A 229 -14.39 -8.39 -11.63
#